data_AF-A0A9P3H371-F1
#
_entry.id   AF-A0A9P3H371-F1
#
_cell.length_a   1.000
_cell.length_b   1.000
_cell.length_c   1.000
_cell.angle_alpha   90.00
_cell.angle_beta   90.00
_cell.angle_gamma   90.00
#
_symmetry.space_group_name_H-M   'P 1'
#
loop_
_entity.id
_entity.type
_entity.pdbx_description
1 polymer ?
#
loop_
_entity_poly.entity_id
_entity_poly.type
_entity_poly.pdbx_seq_one_letter_code
_entity_poly.pdbx_strand_id
1 'polypeptide(L)'
;MQDPSTLEQHPGLARLLVDLNSRFLTPTGLSLEYEQELHKARYSLKNKQSYLESKTVFEPLERLRLLPLENRDLGFQDRSADIQRQISDHIDQIITLIELRSLGPESHLSSSTRQDGQLNMSGASDIASGSVNRPFPRESRSPSSKARNADNNLLQLVANGVESDRDLDSITMTQLKPHLQALEGFAAPMMQAIQGSIQERAQEVSTHFHRAFGSTSSSPTPNMPVDLSVIVSRARDHSIFVGGCREESSILMEQSFYYKCRALFDTLQEAVAMLWELVIEFKIRHQLEENQVFRDYFEQVNQALLFKLRISAATLRQSVYNKETLDKLSALRGTLNEQEQGLTSQLQQNASLLQKYQFAGEDFNKIVQAYAKILKSIERVQYEISLLK
;
A
#
# COMPACT_ATOMS: atom_id res chain seq x y z
N MET A 1 15.07 21.15 -28.20
CA MET A 1 14.26 21.35 -29.43
C MET A 1 15.18 21.09 -30.60
N GLN A 2 14.97 19.97 -31.28
CA GLN A 2 15.82 19.48 -32.36
C GLN A 2 15.53 20.26 -33.64
N ASP A 3 16.56 20.55 -34.44
CA ASP A 3 16.42 21.24 -35.71
C ASP A 3 15.43 20.49 -36.62
N PRO A 4 14.30 21.11 -37.05
CA PRO A 4 13.27 20.47 -37.86
C PRO A 4 13.80 19.98 -39.21
N SER A 5 14.94 20.53 -39.66
CA SER A 5 15.63 20.15 -40.90
C SER A 5 16.10 18.69 -40.94
N THR A 6 16.38 18.08 -39.78
CA THR A 6 16.84 16.68 -39.73
C THR A 6 15.72 15.65 -39.95
N LEU A 7 14.48 15.99 -39.61
CA LEU A 7 13.31 15.14 -39.83
C LEU A 7 12.83 15.20 -41.29
N GLU A 8 13.05 16.33 -41.97
CA GLU A 8 12.73 16.48 -43.40
C GLU A 8 13.66 15.66 -44.32
N GLN A 9 14.93 15.51 -43.93
CA GLN A 9 15.91 14.71 -44.71
C GLN A 9 15.64 13.21 -44.67
N HIS A 10 14.89 12.72 -43.68
CA HIS A 10 14.63 11.30 -43.46
C HIS A 10 13.13 11.04 -43.20
N PRO A 11 12.27 11.07 -44.23
CA PRO A 11 10.82 10.91 -44.08
C PRO A 11 10.40 9.57 -43.47
N GLY A 12 11.21 8.53 -43.65
CA GLY A 12 10.99 7.22 -43.01
C GLY A 12 11.11 7.27 -41.48
N LEU A 13 12.08 8.04 -40.96
CA LEU A 13 12.27 8.22 -39.52
C LEU A 13 11.14 9.06 -38.91
N ALA A 14 10.73 10.13 -39.60
CA ALA A 14 9.61 10.96 -39.18
C ALA A 14 8.31 10.12 -39.08
N ARG A 15 8.05 9.25 -40.06
CA ARG A 15 6.88 8.36 -40.06
C ARG A 15 6.94 7.32 -38.93
N LEU A 16 8.12 6.75 -38.66
CA LEU A 16 8.32 5.83 -37.54
C LEU A 16 8.08 6.53 -36.19
N LEU A 17 8.59 7.76 -36.01
CA LEU A 17 8.37 8.52 -34.78
C LEU A 17 6.90 8.88 -34.58
N VAL A 18 6.20 9.26 -35.64
CA VAL A 18 4.75 9.48 -35.60
C VAL A 18 3.98 8.20 -35.26
N ASP A 19 4.35 7.06 -35.85
CA ASP A 19 3.72 5.76 -35.54
C ASP A 19 4.03 5.32 -34.10
N LEU A 20 5.25 5.51 -33.60
CA LEU A 20 5.62 5.23 -32.22
C LEU A 20 4.84 6.11 -31.24
N ASN A 21 4.75 7.40 -31.52
CA ASN A 21 4.08 8.35 -30.64
C ASN A 21 2.54 8.24 -30.68
N SER A 22 1.97 7.72 -31.78
CA SER A 22 0.51 7.56 -31.91
C SER A 22 -0.02 6.19 -31.51
N ARG A 23 0.75 5.12 -31.73
CA ARG A 23 0.29 3.75 -31.46
C ARG A 23 0.81 3.15 -30.17
N PHE A 24 2.00 3.54 -29.74
CA PHE A 24 2.70 2.84 -28.66
C PHE A 24 2.98 3.72 -27.45
N LEU A 25 3.01 5.05 -27.61
CA LEU A 25 3.25 5.99 -26.53
C LEU A 25 2.03 6.85 -26.23
N THR A 26 1.89 7.21 -24.97
CA THR A 26 0.89 8.13 -24.47
C THR A 26 1.42 9.56 -24.57
N PRO A 27 0.59 10.61 -24.41
CA PRO A 27 1.05 12.01 -24.45
C PRO A 27 2.13 12.30 -23.40
N THR A 28 2.19 11.51 -22.33
CA THR A 28 3.21 11.61 -21.27
C THR A 28 4.51 10.88 -21.63
N GLY A 29 4.60 10.25 -22.80
CA GLY A 29 5.75 9.47 -23.26
C GLY A 29 5.87 8.09 -22.61
N LEU A 30 4.82 7.57 -21.97
CA LEU A 30 4.80 6.21 -21.42
C LEU A 30 4.33 5.24 -22.49
N SER A 31 4.76 3.98 -22.41
CA SER A 31 4.15 2.92 -23.22
C SER A 31 2.67 2.78 -22.87
N LEU A 32 1.82 2.63 -23.88
CA LEU A 32 0.38 2.44 -23.71
C LEU A 32 0.05 1.21 -22.83
N GLU A 33 0.85 0.15 -22.96
CA GLU A 33 0.74 -1.04 -22.11
C GLU A 33 1.03 -0.71 -20.63
N TYR A 34 2.09 0.08 -20.39
CA TYR A 34 2.46 0.50 -19.05
C TYR A 34 1.44 1.45 -18.43
N GLU A 35 0.83 2.34 -19.22
CA GLU A 35 -0.26 3.19 -18.75
C GLU A 35 -1.50 2.36 -18.36
N GLN A 36 -1.83 1.31 -19.13
CA GLN A 36 -2.91 0.39 -18.76
C GLN A 36 -2.62 -0.36 -17.46
N GLU A 37 -1.38 -0.84 -17.27
CA GLU A 37 -0.97 -1.46 -16.01
C GLU A 37 -1.05 -0.48 -14.83
N LEU A 38 -0.59 0.75 -15.04
CA LEU A 38 -0.63 1.80 -14.04
C LEU A 38 -2.07 2.17 -13.69
N HIS A 39 -2.96 2.26 -14.67
CA HIS A 39 -4.39 2.48 -14.46
C HIS A 39 -5.03 1.33 -13.68
N LYS A 40 -4.74 0.07 -14.02
CA LYS A 40 -5.20 -1.11 -13.26
C LYS A 40 -4.70 -1.09 -11.81
N ALA A 41 -3.43 -0.72 -11.61
CA ALA A 41 -2.82 -0.62 -10.29
C ALA A 41 -3.49 0.48 -9.45
N ARG A 42 -3.72 1.68 -10.03
CA ARG A 42 -4.45 2.77 -9.37
C ARG A 42 -5.87 2.37 -8.99
N TYR A 43 -6.58 1.70 -9.90
CA TYR A 43 -7.93 1.21 -9.64
C TYR A 43 -7.95 0.17 -8.51
N SER A 44 -7.01 -0.79 -8.52
CA SER A 44 -6.88 -1.79 -7.46
C SER A 44 -6.55 -1.15 -6.11
N LEU A 45 -5.64 -0.18 -6.09
CA LEU A 45 -5.26 0.55 -4.88
C LEU A 45 -6.46 1.32 -4.31
N LYS A 46 -7.20 2.05 -5.14
CA LYS A 46 -8.40 2.79 -4.74
C LYS A 46 -9.47 1.87 -4.14
N ASN A 47 -9.70 0.70 -4.74
CA ASN A 47 -10.65 -0.28 -4.20
C ASN A 47 -10.18 -0.90 -2.87
N LYS A 48 -8.89 -1.20 -2.74
CA LYS A 48 -8.32 -1.71 -1.48
C LYS A 48 -8.39 -0.66 -0.37
N GLN A 49 -8.09 0.60 -0.70
CA GLN A 49 -8.22 1.71 0.23
C GLN A 49 -9.66 1.86 0.71
N SER A 50 -10.63 1.91 -0.22
CA SER A 50 -12.05 2.00 0.14
C SER A 50 -12.53 0.81 0.99
N TYR A 51 -12.05 -0.41 0.69
CA TYR A 51 -12.33 -1.60 1.50
C TYR A 51 -11.76 -1.49 2.92
N LEU A 52 -10.51 -1.05 3.05
CA LEU A 52 -9.86 -0.87 4.36
C LEU A 52 -10.52 0.24 5.15
N GLU A 53 -10.84 1.38 4.54
CA GLU A 53 -11.58 2.48 5.18
C GLU A 53 -12.95 2.01 5.70
N SER A 54 -13.70 1.27 4.89
CA SER A 54 -14.97 0.65 5.32
C SER A 54 -14.76 -0.33 6.49
N LYS A 55 -13.77 -1.21 6.40
CA LYS A 55 -13.58 -2.26 7.41
C LYS A 55 -12.99 -1.76 8.74
N THR A 56 -12.09 -0.79 8.68
CA THR A 56 -11.37 -0.30 9.88
C THR A 56 -12.12 0.81 10.59
N VAL A 57 -12.91 1.62 9.88
CA VAL A 57 -13.59 2.78 10.47
C VAL A 57 -15.09 2.52 10.59
N PHE A 58 -15.74 2.01 9.54
CA PHE A 58 -17.20 1.86 9.54
C PHE A 58 -17.65 0.68 10.41
N GLU A 59 -17.01 -0.50 10.30
CA GLU A 59 -17.40 -1.69 11.07
C GLU A 59 -17.33 -1.47 12.60
N PRO A 60 -16.27 -0.85 13.17
CA PRO A 60 -16.23 -0.57 14.61
C PRO A 60 -17.21 0.52 15.04
N LEU A 61 -17.42 1.56 14.22
CA LEU A 61 -18.40 2.62 14.51
C LEU A 61 -19.84 2.08 14.49
N GLU A 62 -20.14 1.19 13.55
CA GLU A 62 -21.45 0.53 13.48
C GLU A 62 -21.66 -0.43 14.65
N ARG A 63 -20.62 -1.15 15.10
CA ARG A 63 -20.67 -1.93 16.35
C ARG A 63 -20.87 -1.06 17.59
N LEU A 64 -20.19 0.10 17.67
CA LEU A 64 -20.37 1.07 18.76
C LEU A 64 -21.78 1.67 18.77
N ARG A 65 -22.36 1.91 17.59
CA ARG A 65 -23.74 2.35 17.44
C ARG A 65 -24.75 1.31 17.93
N LEU A 66 -24.46 0.03 17.68
CA LEU A 66 -25.35 -1.09 18.01
C LEU A 66 -25.17 -1.62 19.43
N LEU A 67 -24.13 -1.21 20.16
CA LEU A 67 -23.91 -1.63 21.55
C LEU A 67 -25.11 -1.18 22.42
N PRO A 68 -25.94 -2.12 22.92
CA PRO A 68 -26.97 -1.76 23.86
C PRO A 68 -26.26 -1.39 25.16
N LEU A 69 -26.19 -0.09 25.46
CA LEU A 69 -25.96 0.36 26.82
C LEU A 69 -27.23 -0.01 27.58
N GLU A 70 -27.32 -1.27 28.01
CA GLU A 70 -28.44 -1.72 28.84
C GLU A 70 -28.50 -0.81 30.05
N ASN A 71 -29.54 0.04 30.08
CA ASN A 71 -29.90 0.89 31.20
C ASN A 71 -30.34 0.00 32.36
N ARG A 72 -29.38 -0.62 33.05
CA ARG A 72 -29.65 -1.38 34.27
C ARG A 72 -29.54 -0.45 35.47
N ASP A 73 -30.71 0.05 35.86
CA ASP A 73 -31.15 0.46 37.21
C ASP A 73 -30.21 1.22 38.16
N LEU A 74 -29.21 1.94 37.65
CA LEU A 74 -28.35 2.79 38.48
C LEU A 74 -29.01 4.11 38.96
N GLY A 75 -30.34 4.25 38.93
CA GLY A 75 -31.03 5.47 39.38
C GLY A 75 -30.76 6.75 38.56
N PHE A 76 -30.00 6.63 37.46
CA PHE A 76 -29.69 7.69 36.49
C PHE A 76 -30.34 7.44 35.12
N GLN A 77 -31.49 6.76 35.08
CA GLN A 77 -32.14 6.28 33.85
C GLN A 77 -32.34 7.38 32.79
N ASP A 78 -32.67 8.61 33.20
CA ASP A 78 -32.86 9.71 32.25
C ASP A 78 -31.54 10.18 31.62
N ARG A 79 -30.43 10.20 32.37
CA ARG A 79 -29.15 10.73 31.89
C ARG A 79 -28.38 9.74 31.02
N SER A 80 -28.48 8.45 31.29
CA SER A 80 -27.78 7.43 30.50
C SER A 80 -28.37 7.29 29.10
N ALA A 81 -29.70 7.38 28.98
CA ALA A 81 -30.39 7.41 27.68
C ALA A 81 -30.01 8.65 26.86
N ASP A 82 -29.92 9.82 27.50
CA ASP A 82 -29.48 11.06 26.85
C ASP A 82 -28.03 10.98 26.38
N ILE A 83 -27.12 10.41 27.19
CA ILE A 83 -25.72 10.21 26.81
C ILE A 83 -25.60 9.21 25.65
N GLN A 84 -26.36 8.11 25.67
CA GLN A 84 -26.37 7.14 24.57
C GLN A 84 -26.86 7.77 23.27
N ARG A 85 -27.90 8.61 23.35
CA ARG A 85 -28.43 9.34 22.20
C ARG A 85 -27.41 10.34 21.64
N GLN A 86 -26.70 11.07 22.51
CA GLN A 86 -25.62 11.97 22.09
C GLN A 86 -24.44 11.22 21.44
N ILE A 87 -24.05 10.06 22.00
CA ILE A 87 -22.99 9.22 21.41
C ILE A 87 -23.42 8.72 20.04
N SER A 88 -24.66 8.21 19.91
CA SER A 88 -25.21 7.77 18.62
C SER A 88 -25.28 8.91 17.60
N ASP A 89 -25.71 10.11 18.02
CA ASP A 89 -25.80 11.28 17.12
C ASP A 89 -24.40 11.70 16.63
N HIS A 90 -23.36 11.64 17.47
CA HIS A 90 -21.99 11.91 17.05
C HIS A 90 -21.42 10.82 16.13
N ILE A 91 -21.71 9.55 16.40
CA ILE A 91 -21.30 8.45 15.52
C ILE A 91 -21.98 8.59 14.14
N ASP A 92 -23.28 8.90 14.10
CA ASP A 92 -24.02 9.10 12.84
C ASP A 92 -23.46 10.30 12.05
N GLN A 93 -23.06 11.38 12.72
CA GLN A 93 -22.38 12.52 12.08
C GLN A 93 -21.02 12.15 11.50
N ILE A 94 -20.21 11.39 12.24
CA ILE A 94 -18.90 10.90 11.77
C ILE A 94 -19.07 9.99 10.55
N ILE A 95 -20.02 9.06 10.59
CA ILE A 95 -20.34 8.17 9.47
C ILE A 95 -20.75 9.00 8.25
N THR A 96 -21.64 9.98 8.42
CA THR A 96 -22.10 10.84 7.31
C THR A 96 -20.94 11.63 6.67
N LEU A 97 -20.00 12.14 7.47
CA LEU A 97 -18.82 12.85 6.96
C LEU A 97 -17.87 11.92 6.19
N ILE A 98 -17.71 10.68 6.65
CA ILE A 98 -16.91 9.67 5.95
C ILE A 98 -17.58 9.27 4.62
N GLU A 99 -18.90 9.08 4.62
CA GLU A 99 -19.66 8.79 3.40
C GLU A 99 -19.59 9.93 2.38
N LEU A 100 -19.73 11.18 2.82
CA LEU A 100 -19.56 12.37 1.98
C LEU A 100 -18.15 12.47 1.36
N ARG A 101 -17.11 12.09 2.12
CA ARG A 101 -15.73 12.00 1.60
C ARG A 101 -15.59 10.88 0.56
N SER A 102 -16.19 9.73 0.80
CA SER A 102 -16.12 8.57 -0.11
C SER A 102 -16.79 8.84 -1.46
N LEU A 103 -17.80 9.72 -1.47
CA LEU A 103 -18.52 10.19 -2.65
C LEU A 103 -17.79 11.34 -3.38
N GLY A 104 -16.46 11.46 -3.21
CA GLY A 104 -15.64 12.56 -3.72
C GLY A 104 -15.95 13.00 -5.17
N PRO A 105 -15.56 14.24 -5.55
CA PRO A 105 -16.06 14.92 -6.73
C PRO A 105 -15.45 14.35 -8.03
N GLU A 106 -15.84 13.14 -8.44
CA GLU A 106 -15.31 12.48 -9.65
C GLU A 106 -15.94 13.00 -10.96
N SER A 107 -16.70 14.11 -10.95
CA SER A 107 -17.52 14.47 -12.12
C SER A 107 -17.06 15.65 -12.98
N HIS A 108 -15.92 16.31 -12.70
CA HIS A 108 -15.55 17.52 -13.46
C HIS A 108 -14.37 17.41 -14.45
N LEU A 109 -13.60 16.32 -14.45
CA LEU A 109 -12.42 16.20 -15.35
C LEU A 109 -12.73 15.62 -16.75
N SER A 110 -14.00 15.46 -17.13
CA SER A 110 -14.38 14.97 -18.47
C SER A 110 -14.99 16.02 -19.40
N SER A 111 -14.98 17.32 -19.05
CA SER A 111 -15.34 18.37 -20.02
C SER A 111 -14.17 18.64 -20.96
N SER A 112 -14.08 17.76 -21.95
CA SER A 112 -13.25 17.85 -23.14
C SER A 112 -13.36 19.25 -23.77
N THR A 113 -12.23 19.95 -23.80
CA THR A 113 -11.92 21.04 -24.72
C THR A 113 -12.02 20.51 -26.15
N ARG A 114 -13.22 20.48 -26.72
CA ARG A 114 -13.44 20.51 -28.17
C ARG A 114 -13.63 21.96 -28.55
N GLN A 115 -12.53 22.65 -28.80
CA GLN A 115 -12.53 23.93 -29.48
C GLN A 115 -11.76 23.77 -30.80
N ASP A 116 -12.55 23.85 -31.86
CA ASP A 116 -12.22 24.31 -33.21
C ASP A 116 -11.08 23.63 -33.99
N GLY A 117 -11.50 22.69 -34.82
CA GLY A 117 -10.81 22.26 -36.03
C GLY A 117 -11.82 21.84 -37.09
N GLN A 118 -12.52 22.80 -37.69
CA GLN A 118 -13.30 22.58 -38.91
C GLN A 118 -12.35 22.20 -40.06
N LEU A 119 -12.39 20.95 -40.49
CA LEU A 119 -12.06 20.60 -41.87
C LEU A 119 -13.12 19.64 -42.41
N ASN A 120 -13.86 20.16 -43.38
CA ASN A 120 -14.71 19.44 -44.32
C ASN A 120 -14.00 18.20 -44.86
N MET A 121 -14.61 17.03 -44.74
CA MET A 121 -14.69 16.09 -45.85
C MET A 121 -15.97 15.25 -45.72
N SER A 122 -16.86 15.49 -46.66
CA SER A 122 -17.97 14.65 -47.08
C SER A 122 -17.49 13.25 -47.48
N GLY A 123 -18.21 12.21 -47.06
CA GLY A 123 -18.02 10.85 -47.56
C GLY A 123 -18.99 9.88 -46.91
N ALA A 124 -20.05 9.58 -47.64
CA ALA A 124 -21.15 8.70 -47.24
C ALA A 124 -20.71 7.26 -46.96
N SER A 125 -21.30 6.64 -45.93
CA SER A 125 -21.81 5.27 -46.04
C SER A 125 -22.77 4.95 -44.89
N ASP A 126 -23.98 4.60 -45.29
CA ASP A 126 -24.98 3.86 -44.53
C ASP A 126 -24.39 2.54 -44.00
N ILE A 127 -24.84 2.10 -42.82
CA ILE A 127 -25.29 0.73 -42.52
C ILE A 127 -25.83 0.66 -41.07
N ALA A 128 -27.10 0.24 -40.99
CA ALA A 128 -27.88 -0.42 -39.92
C ALA A 128 -27.27 -0.48 -38.50
N SER A 129 -27.87 0.16 -37.49
CA SER A 129 -29.08 -0.27 -36.74
C SER A 129 -28.95 -1.61 -36.01
N GLY A 130 -28.73 -1.55 -34.70
CA GLY A 130 -28.75 -2.70 -33.79
C GLY A 130 -28.85 -2.26 -32.32
N SER A 131 -29.98 -1.65 -31.97
CA SER A 131 -30.32 -1.24 -30.60
C SER A 131 -30.74 -2.45 -29.77
N VAL A 132 -30.03 -2.74 -28.68
CA VAL A 132 -30.45 -3.67 -27.63
C VAL A 132 -30.57 -2.88 -26.32
N ASN A 133 -31.79 -2.46 -26.03
CA ASN A 133 -32.23 -1.99 -24.73
C ASN A 133 -32.23 -3.16 -23.73
N ARG A 134 -31.57 -2.99 -22.58
CA ARG A 134 -31.88 -3.75 -21.35
C ARG A 134 -32.12 -2.77 -20.20
N PRO A 135 -33.25 -2.83 -19.50
CA PRO A 135 -33.47 -2.05 -18.30
C PRO A 135 -32.91 -2.82 -17.09
N PHE A 136 -32.14 -2.13 -16.25
CA PHE A 136 -31.91 -2.54 -14.87
C PHE A 136 -32.64 -1.58 -13.93
N PRO A 137 -33.32 -2.08 -12.88
CA PRO A 137 -34.00 -1.22 -11.92
C PRO A 137 -32.97 -0.61 -10.98
N ARG A 138 -32.89 0.72 -10.94
CA ARG A 138 -32.11 1.47 -9.97
C ARG A 138 -33.06 1.87 -8.84
N GLU A 139 -32.99 1.16 -7.71
CA GLU A 139 -33.68 1.56 -6.49
C GLU A 139 -33.08 2.87 -5.98
N SER A 140 -33.80 3.97 -6.20
CA SER A 140 -33.49 5.27 -5.64
C SER A 140 -33.93 5.31 -4.17
N ARG A 141 -32.99 5.17 -3.23
CA ARG A 141 -33.20 5.61 -1.84
C ARG A 141 -33.07 7.13 -1.77
N SER A 142 -34.16 7.79 -1.41
CA SER A 142 -34.22 9.22 -1.16
C SER A 142 -33.48 9.58 0.13
N PRO A 143 -32.61 10.61 0.18
CA PRO A 143 -31.98 11.03 1.43
C PRO A 143 -33.00 11.72 2.35
N SER A 144 -32.84 11.51 3.65
CA SER A 144 -33.70 12.10 4.69
C SER A 144 -33.60 13.64 4.72
N SER A 145 -34.70 14.30 5.09
CA SER A 145 -34.87 15.75 5.08
C SER A 145 -33.96 16.56 6.02
N LYS A 146 -33.13 15.90 6.84
CA LYS A 146 -32.15 16.56 7.72
C LYS A 146 -30.84 16.96 7.03
N ALA A 147 -30.55 16.43 5.83
CA ALA A 147 -29.34 16.76 5.07
C ALA A 147 -29.35 18.17 4.43
N ARG A 148 -30.53 18.75 4.18
CA ARG A 148 -30.68 20.01 3.40
C ARG A 148 -30.07 21.26 4.04
N ASN A 149 -29.85 21.28 5.36
CA ASN A 149 -29.27 22.45 6.02
C ASN A 149 -27.73 22.42 6.09
N ALA A 150 -27.10 21.25 5.92
CA ALA A 150 -25.64 21.14 5.83
C ALA A 150 -25.12 21.50 4.41
N ASP A 151 -25.92 21.23 3.38
CA ASP A 151 -25.56 21.48 1.98
C ASP A 151 -25.32 22.96 1.64
N ASN A 152 -26.03 23.89 2.30
CA ASN A 152 -25.91 25.32 2.00
C ASN A 152 -24.58 25.94 2.49
N ASN A 153 -23.98 25.42 3.57
CA ASN A 153 -22.68 25.91 4.05
C ASN A 153 -21.51 25.31 3.25
N LEU A 154 -21.67 24.10 2.69
CA LEU A 154 -20.64 23.44 1.90
C LEU A 154 -20.51 24.06 0.49
N LEU A 155 -21.64 24.40 -0.14
CA LEU A 155 -21.67 25.04 -1.45
C LEU A 155 -21.02 26.44 -1.48
N GLN A 156 -21.03 27.15 -0.35
CA GLN A 156 -20.40 28.48 -0.24
C GLN A 156 -18.88 28.42 -0.08
N LEU A 157 -18.33 27.29 0.41
CA LEU A 157 -16.90 27.04 0.53
C LEU A 157 -16.26 26.54 -0.77
N VAL A 158 -17.02 25.82 -1.61
CA VAL A 158 -16.56 25.32 -2.92
C VAL A 158 -16.45 26.44 -3.97
N ALA A 159 -17.20 27.54 -3.81
CA ALA A 159 -17.16 28.68 -4.75
C ALA A 159 -15.89 29.54 -4.64
N ASN A 160 -15.14 29.43 -3.54
CA ASN A 160 -13.87 30.13 -3.37
C ASN A 160 -12.74 29.18 -3.77
N GLY A 161 -12.28 29.28 -5.02
CA GLY A 161 -11.30 28.39 -5.62
C GLY A 161 -10.08 28.11 -4.74
N VAL A 162 -10.06 26.93 -4.13
CA VAL A 162 -8.89 26.34 -3.48
C VAL A 162 -8.35 25.27 -4.43
N GLU A 163 -7.41 25.66 -5.28
CA GLU A 163 -6.61 24.74 -6.09
C GLU A 163 -5.56 24.07 -5.20
N SER A 164 -5.94 22.99 -4.52
CA SER A 164 -5.02 22.18 -3.73
C SER A 164 -5.69 20.86 -3.33
N ASP A 165 -5.32 19.80 -4.04
CA ASP A 165 -5.69 18.38 -3.78
C ASP A 165 -5.13 17.87 -2.43
N ARG A 166 -4.65 18.77 -1.56
CA ARG A 166 -4.09 18.50 -0.23
C ARG A 166 -4.89 19.14 0.91
N ASP A 167 -5.83 20.04 0.62
CA ASP A 167 -6.57 20.76 1.68
C ASP A 167 -7.88 20.07 2.10
N LEU A 168 -8.38 19.10 1.33
CA LEU A 168 -9.57 18.32 1.70
C LEU A 168 -9.36 17.55 3.01
N ASP A 169 -8.15 17.05 3.25
CA ASP A 169 -7.77 16.39 4.50
C ASP A 169 -7.76 17.37 5.69
N SER A 170 -7.39 18.64 5.47
CA SER A 170 -7.40 19.66 6.53
C SER A 170 -8.83 20.06 6.91
N ILE A 171 -9.72 20.21 5.93
CA ILE A 171 -11.11 20.63 6.15
C ILE A 171 -11.88 19.49 6.83
N THR A 172 -11.74 18.27 6.35
CA THR A 172 -12.37 17.09 6.96
C THR A 172 -11.85 16.83 8.36
N MET A 173 -10.54 16.96 8.63
CA MET A 173 -10.02 16.85 9.99
C MET A 173 -10.50 17.96 10.91
N THR A 174 -10.64 19.19 10.41
CA THR A 174 -11.17 20.31 11.21
C THR A 174 -12.63 20.06 11.61
N GLN A 175 -13.42 19.40 10.75
CA GLN A 175 -14.80 19.01 11.02
C GLN A 175 -14.92 17.75 11.91
N LEU A 176 -14.00 16.77 11.78
CA LEU A 176 -14.00 15.56 12.61
C LEU A 176 -13.50 15.80 14.04
N LYS A 177 -12.54 16.70 14.21
CA LYS A 177 -11.88 16.98 15.49
C LYS A 177 -12.83 17.21 16.67
N PRO A 178 -13.90 18.04 16.58
CA PRO A 178 -14.81 18.24 17.71
C PRO A 178 -15.56 16.96 18.11
N HIS A 179 -15.88 16.08 17.15
CA HIS A 179 -16.59 14.82 17.43
C HIS A 179 -15.67 13.76 18.04
N LEU A 180 -14.41 13.70 17.59
CA LEU A 180 -13.38 12.84 18.21
C LEU A 180 -13.05 13.29 19.63
N GLN A 181 -12.95 14.60 19.87
CA GLN A 181 -12.74 15.15 21.22
C GLN A 181 -13.94 14.90 22.14
N ALA A 182 -15.17 14.97 21.62
CA ALA A 182 -16.36 14.61 22.37
C ALA A 182 -16.32 13.13 22.79
N LEU A 183 -16.00 12.22 21.86
CA LEU A 183 -15.84 10.78 22.12
C LEU A 183 -14.74 10.47 23.14
N GLU A 184 -13.60 11.17 23.07
CA GLU A 184 -12.51 11.06 24.05
C GLU A 184 -12.97 11.48 25.45
N GLY A 185 -13.80 12.53 25.54
CA GLY A 185 -14.44 12.96 26.78
C GLY A 185 -15.37 11.91 27.41
N PHE A 186 -15.93 11.00 26.61
CA PHE A 186 -16.79 9.91 27.09
C PHE A 186 -16.01 8.66 27.53
N ALA A 187 -14.74 8.52 27.15
CA ALA A 187 -13.94 7.33 27.48
C ALA A 187 -13.77 7.14 29.00
N ALA A 188 -13.46 8.21 29.74
CA ALA A 188 -13.28 8.14 31.19
C ALA A 188 -14.59 7.85 31.96
N PRO A 189 -15.73 8.54 31.69
CA PRO A 189 -17.03 8.20 32.28
C PRO A 189 -17.49 6.78 31.95
N MET A 190 -17.25 6.29 30.73
CA MET A 190 -17.63 4.94 30.32
C MET A 190 -16.82 3.88 31.06
N MET A 191 -15.50 4.06 31.14
CA MET A 191 -14.62 3.18 31.94
C MET A 191 -15.01 3.18 33.41
N GLN A 192 -15.37 4.35 33.97
CA GLN A 192 -15.82 4.49 35.35
C GLN A 192 -17.18 3.81 35.59
N ALA A 193 -18.11 3.91 34.64
CA ALA A 193 -19.40 3.21 34.70
C ALA A 193 -19.24 1.69 34.63
N ILE A 194 -18.34 1.20 33.77
CA ILE A 194 -17.99 -0.22 33.68
C ILE A 194 -17.38 -0.70 35.01
N GLN A 195 -16.41 0.05 35.54
CA GLN A 195 -15.76 -0.30 36.81
C GLN A 195 -16.73 -0.27 37.99
N GLY A 196 -17.63 0.72 38.04
CA GLY A 196 -18.70 0.81 39.04
C GLY A 196 -19.65 -0.38 38.98
N SER A 197 -20.10 -0.76 37.78
CA SER A 197 -20.97 -1.93 37.58
C SER A 197 -20.29 -3.24 38.02
N ILE A 198 -18.99 -3.39 37.78
CA ILE A 198 -18.22 -4.55 38.25
C ILE A 198 -18.15 -4.58 39.79
N GLN A 199 -17.87 -3.43 40.43
CA GLN A 199 -17.79 -3.32 41.88
C GLN A 199 -19.13 -3.57 42.56
N GLU A 200 -20.21 -3.03 42.01
CA GLU A 200 -21.58 -3.24 42.50
C GLU A 200 -21.96 -4.73 42.42
N ARG A 201 -21.73 -5.40 41.28
CA ARG A 201 -21.97 -6.85 41.18
C ARG A 201 -21.15 -7.65 42.17
N ALA A 202 -19.90 -7.26 42.42
CA ALA A 202 -19.07 -7.90 43.44
C ALA A 202 -19.68 -7.74 44.85
N GLN A 203 -20.26 -6.58 45.15
CA GLN A 203 -20.98 -6.31 46.40
C GLN A 203 -22.31 -7.04 46.48
N GLU A 204 -23.11 -7.11 45.41
CA GLU A 204 -24.35 -7.89 45.35
C GLU A 204 -24.10 -9.37 45.59
N VAL A 205 -23.09 -9.94 44.94
CA VAL A 205 -22.66 -11.33 45.18
C VAL A 205 -22.22 -11.50 46.63
N SER A 206 -21.46 -10.55 47.18
CA SER A 206 -21.03 -10.59 48.58
C SER A 206 -22.20 -10.52 49.55
N THR A 207 -23.19 -9.66 49.32
CA THR A 207 -24.37 -9.51 50.18
C THR A 207 -25.32 -10.70 50.07
N HIS A 208 -25.53 -11.23 48.86
CA HIS A 208 -26.26 -12.49 48.67
C HIS A 208 -25.59 -13.65 49.40
N PHE A 209 -24.26 -13.71 49.37
CA PHE A 209 -23.48 -14.69 50.10
C PHE A 209 -23.66 -14.54 51.63
N HIS A 210 -23.52 -13.33 52.17
CA HIS A 210 -23.72 -13.07 53.61
C HIS A 210 -25.16 -13.38 54.06
N ARG A 211 -26.15 -13.13 53.19
CA ARG A 211 -27.57 -13.43 53.46
C ARG A 211 -27.87 -14.92 53.40
N ALA A 212 -27.24 -15.67 52.50
CA ALA A 212 -27.45 -17.10 52.33
C ALA A 212 -26.77 -17.94 53.42
N PHE A 213 -25.60 -17.51 53.91
CA PHE A 213 -24.78 -18.33 54.82
C PHE A 213 -24.84 -17.90 56.29
N GLY A 214 -25.55 -16.82 56.61
CA GLY A 214 -25.67 -16.32 57.98
C GLY A 214 -24.36 -15.74 58.52
N SER A 215 -24.47 -14.68 59.31
CA SER A 215 -23.31 -13.99 59.88
C SER A 215 -22.64 -14.84 60.96
N THR A 216 -21.73 -15.74 60.59
CA THR A 216 -20.81 -16.34 61.55
C THR A 216 -19.81 -15.26 61.97
N SER A 217 -20.04 -14.77 63.18
CA SER A 217 -19.39 -13.65 63.87
C SER A 217 -17.87 -13.51 63.64
N SER A 218 -17.47 -12.73 62.64
CA SER A 218 -16.30 -11.85 62.70
C SER A 218 -16.35 -10.88 61.50
N SER A 219 -16.63 -9.60 61.75
CA SER A 219 -16.73 -8.60 60.68
C SER A 219 -15.36 -8.35 60.05
N PRO A 220 -15.18 -8.50 58.73
CA PRO A 220 -13.98 -8.06 58.05
C PRO A 220 -14.00 -6.53 57.90
N THR A 221 -12.89 -5.88 58.19
CA THR A 221 -12.72 -4.42 58.04
C THR A 221 -12.68 -4.04 56.54
N PRO A 222 -13.23 -2.86 56.14
CA PRO A 222 -13.66 -2.64 54.74
C PRO A 222 -12.55 -2.28 53.73
N ASN A 223 -11.27 -2.26 54.10
CA ASN A 223 -10.21 -1.58 53.31
C ASN A 223 -8.95 -2.42 53.04
N MET A 224 -9.03 -3.75 53.00
CA MET A 224 -7.89 -4.57 52.56
C MET A 224 -7.93 -4.77 51.04
N PRO A 225 -6.84 -4.44 50.29
CA PRO A 225 -6.73 -4.77 48.88
C PRO A 225 -6.80 -6.30 48.73
N VAL A 226 -7.82 -6.75 48.00
CA VAL A 226 -8.12 -8.16 47.85
C VAL A 226 -7.13 -8.74 46.82
N ASP A 227 -6.06 -9.35 47.33
CA ASP A 227 -5.11 -10.09 46.50
C ASP A 227 -5.75 -11.41 46.04
N LEU A 228 -5.59 -11.74 44.75
CA LEU A 228 -6.14 -12.94 44.09
C LEU A 228 -5.65 -14.22 44.79
N SER A 229 -4.42 -14.18 45.33
CA SER A 229 -3.85 -15.28 46.12
C SER A 229 -4.67 -15.59 47.38
N VAL A 230 -5.20 -14.55 48.03
CA VAL A 230 -6.03 -14.65 49.25
C VAL A 230 -7.44 -15.14 48.92
N ILE A 231 -7.99 -14.72 47.77
CA ILE A 231 -9.30 -15.23 47.29
C ILE A 231 -9.21 -16.73 47.01
N VAL A 232 -8.16 -17.18 46.32
CA VAL A 232 -7.96 -18.60 45.99
C VAL A 232 -7.72 -19.43 47.25
N SER A 233 -6.97 -18.89 48.21
CA SER A 233 -6.72 -19.56 49.49
C SER A 233 -8.00 -19.68 50.33
N ARG A 234 -8.79 -18.60 50.43
CA ARG A 234 -10.10 -18.62 51.12
C ARG A 234 -11.12 -19.52 50.44
N ALA A 235 -11.14 -19.57 49.11
CA ALA A 235 -12.00 -20.48 48.37
C ALA A 235 -11.64 -21.95 48.65
N ARG A 236 -10.34 -22.24 48.83
CA ARG A 236 -9.85 -23.58 49.20
C ARG A 236 -10.23 -23.95 50.64
N ASP A 237 -10.09 -23.02 51.58
CA ASP A 237 -10.48 -23.24 52.98
C ASP A 237 -12.01 -23.37 53.13
N HIS A 238 -12.78 -22.62 52.34
CA HIS A 238 -14.24 -22.78 52.25
C HIS A 238 -14.66 -24.09 51.61
N SER A 239 -13.93 -24.61 50.61
CA SER A 239 -14.17 -25.95 50.07
C SER A 239 -14.02 -27.04 51.13
N ILE A 240 -13.14 -26.84 52.12
CA ILE A 240 -12.94 -27.78 53.24
C ILE A 240 -14.07 -27.60 54.27
N PHE A 241 -14.48 -26.36 54.55
CA PHE A 241 -15.56 -26.05 55.48
C PHE A 241 -16.95 -26.54 54.98
N VAL A 242 -17.25 -26.36 53.69
CA VAL A 242 -18.47 -26.89 53.05
C VAL A 242 -18.51 -28.42 53.09
N GLY A 243 -17.34 -29.08 53.14
CA GLY A 243 -17.25 -30.52 53.37
C GLY A 243 -17.72 -30.96 54.76
N GLY A 244 -17.60 -30.10 55.78
CA GLY A 244 -17.99 -30.38 57.17
C GLY A 244 -19.45 -30.05 57.51
N CYS A 245 -20.10 -29.13 56.79
CA CYS A 245 -21.51 -28.78 57.00
C CYS A 245 -22.52 -29.76 56.36
N ARG A 246 -22.02 -30.84 55.77
CA ARG A 246 -22.79 -31.79 54.95
C ARG A 246 -23.70 -32.74 55.74
N GLU A 247 -23.55 -32.82 57.06
CA GLU A 247 -24.05 -33.99 57.79
C GLU A 247 -25.48 -33.89 58.33
N GLU A 248 -26.04 -32.73 58.71
CA GLU A 248 -27.29 -32.80 59.52
C GLU A 248 -28.49 -31.89 59.18
N SER A 249 -28.43 -30.89 58.29
CA SER A 249 -29.65 -30.10 57.97
C SER A 249 -29.73 -29.45 56.59
N SER A 250 -28.81 -29.74 55.67
CA SER A 250 -28.66 -28.99 54.41
C SER A 250 -28.63 -29.88 53.18
N ILE A 251 -29.58 -30.80 53.00
CA ILE A 251 -29.63 -31.63 51.77
C ILE A 251 -30.65 -31.07 50.75
N LEU A 252 -31.71 -30.40 51.21
CA LEU A 252 -32.78 -29.87 50.34
C LEU A 252 -32.59 -28.40 49.93
N MET A 253 -32.03 -27.53 50.78
CA MET A 253 -31.64 -26.18 50.35
C MET A 253 -30.40 -26.20 49.46
N GLU A 254 -29.47 -27.14 49.71
CA GLU A 254 -28.17 -27.24 49.05
C GLU A 254 -28.27 -27.63 47.58
N GLN A 255 -29.22 -28.50 47.19
CA GLN A 255 -29.45 -28.79 45.78
C GLN A 255 -29.92 -27.56 45.00
N SER A 256 -30.93 -26.83 45.50
CA SER A 256 -31.48 -25.67 44.79
C SER A 256 -30.48 -24.53 44.66
N PHE A 257 -29.65 -24.33 45.70
CA PHE A 257 -28.56 -23.36 45.69
C PHE A 257 -27.44 -23.80 44.74
N TYR A 258 -27.06 -25.08 44.78
CA TYR A 258 -26.04 -25.66 43.90
C TYR A 258 -26.42 -25.54 42.41
N TYR A 259 -27.67 -25.82 42.03
CA TYR A 259 -28.11 -25.66 40.64
C TYR A 259 -28.09 -24.20 40.17
N LYS A 260 -28.45 -23.24 41.04
CA LYS A 260 -28.39 -21.81 40.72
C LYS A 260 -26.96 -21.30 40.61
N CYS A 261 -26.09 -21.68 41.54
CA CYS A 261 -24.67 -21.34 41.49
C CYS A 261 -23.98 -21.97 40.28
N ARG A 262 -24.34 -23.21 39.92
CA ARG A 262 -23.82 -23.88 38.73
C ARG A 262 -24.23 -23.16 37.45
N ALA A 263 -25.51 -22.78 37.31
CA ALA A 263 -25.97 -22.00 36.17
C ALA A 263 -25.22 -20.66 36.05
N LEU A 264 -25.00 -19.96 37.17
CA LEU A 264 -24.21 -18.73 37.17
C LEU A 264 -22.74 -18.98 36.78
N PHE A 265 -22.13 -20.05 37.29
CA PHE A 265 -20.75 -20.40 36.97
C PHE A 265 -20.59 -20.79 35.50
N ASP A 266 -21.54 -21.53 34.95
CA ASP A 266 -21.57 -21.92 33.54
C ASP A 266 -21.70 -20.66 32.65
N THR A 267 -22.59 -19.72 32.99
CA THR A 267 -22.71 -18.45 32.25
C THR A 267 -21.47 -17.56 32.38
N LEU A 268 -20.81 -17.55 33.54
CA LEU A 268 -19.57 -16.80 33.74
C LEU A 268 -18.44 -17.43 32.93
N GLN A 269 -18.35 -18.75 32.92
CA GLN A 269 -17.34 -19.47 32.15
C GLN A 269 -17.54 -19.27 30.64
N GLU A 270 -18.78 -19.27 30.17
CA GLU A 270 -19.12 -18.97 28.78
C GLU A 270 -18.78 -17.51 28.41
N ALA A 271 -19.08 -16.55 29.29
CA ALA A 271 -18.71 -15.15 29.09
C ALA A 271 -17.19 -14.93 29.07
N VAL A 272 -16.45 -15.61 29.95
CA VAL A 272 -14.97 -15.55 29.97
C VAL A 272 -14.38 -16.18 28.71
N ALA A 273 -14.95 -17.29 28.23
CA ALA A 273 -14.53 -17.93 26.98
C ALA A 273 -14.75 -16.99 25.77
N MET A 274 -15.94 -16.37 25.67
CA MET A 274 -16.22 -15.39 24.61
C MET A 274 -15.30 -14.17 24.67
N LEU A 275 -15.05 -13.61 25.87
CA LEU A 275 -14.11 -12.51 26.04
C LEU A 275 -12.69 -12.90 25.62
N TRP A 276 -12.27 -14.13 25.93
CA TRP A 276 -10.96 -14.62 25.53
C TRP A 276 -10.85 -14.81 24.02
N GLU A 277 -11.87 -15.36 23.37
CA GLU A 277 -11.94 -15.46 21.91
C GLU A 277 -11.92 -14.07 21.25
N LEU A 278 -12.65 -13.10 21.80
CA LEU A 278 -12.65 -11.73 21.32
C LEU A 278 -11.27 -11.07 21.47
N VAL A 279 -10.59 -11.29 22.61
CA VAL A 279 -9.23 -10.76 22.83
C VAL A 279 -8.24 -11.42 21.88
N ILE A 280 -8.34 -12.72 21.64
CA ILE A 280 -7.50 -13.44 20.68
C ILE A 280 -7.77 -12.94 19.26
N GLU A 281 -9.04 -12.88 18.83
CA GLU A 281 -9.40 -12.42 17.50
C GLU A 281 -8.95 -10.99 17.30
N PHE A 282 -9.25 -10.08 18.23
CA PHE A 282 -8.86 -8.68 18.12
C PHE A 282 -7.35 -8.52 18.10
N LYS A 283 -6.62 -9.17 19.02
CA LYS A 283 -5.17 -9.02 19.10
C LYS A 283 -4.47 -9.64 17.89
N ILE A 284 -4.87 -10.84 17.46
CA ILE A 284 -4.26 -11.51 16.30
C ILE A 284 -4.63 -10.79 15.01
N ARG A 285 -5.91 -10.48 14.80
CA ARG A 285 -6.38 -9.83 13.57
C ARG A 285 -5.84 -8.42 13.45
N HIS A 286 -5.86 -7.64 14.52
CA HIS A 286 -5.34 -6.28 14.48
C HIS A 286 -3.82 -6.27 14.30
N GLN A 287 -3.07 -7.15 14.97
CA GLN A 287 -1.63 -7.28 14.74
C GLN A 287 -1.32 -7.78 13.32
N LEU A 288 -2.13 -8.69 12.77
CA LEU A 288 -1.96 -9.18 11.40
C LEU A 288 -2.22 -8.06 10.39
N GLU A 289 -3.29 -7.29 10.58
CA GLU A 289 -3.65 -6.16 9.73
C GLU A 289 -2.59 -5.04 9.81
N GLU A 290 -2.10 -4.71 11.01
CA GLU A 290 -1.00 -3.75 11.20
C GLU A 290 0.29 -4.22 10.52
N ASN A 291 0.67 -5.49 10.70
CA ASN A 291 1.82 -6.09 10.04
C ASN A 291 1.66 -6.14 8.52
N GLN A 292 0.43 -6.30 8.01
CA GLN A 292 0.14 -6.29 6.59
C GLN A 292 0.30 -4.89 6.00
N VAL A 293 -0.25 -3.87 6.65
CA VAL A 293 -0.08 -2.46 6.23
C VAL A 293 1.40 -2.07 6.27
N PHE A 294 2.13 -2.47 7.31
CA PHE A 294 3.57 -2.23 7.40
C PHE A 294 4.33 -2.93 6.27
N ARG A 295 4.03 -4.20 6.01
CA ARG A 295 4.63 -4.96 4.90
C ARG A 295 4.37 -4.28 3.55
N ASP A 296 3.12 -3.87 3.30
CA ASP A 296 2.74 -3.20 2.05
C ASP A 296 3.47 -1.86 1.89
N TYR A 297 3.64 -1.10 2.98
CA TYR A 297 4.43 0.13 2.98
C TYR A 297 5.91 -0.13 2.62
N PHE A 298 6.56 -1.11 3.27
CA PHE A 298 7.96 -1.43 2.96
C PHE A 298 8.14 -1.99 1.55
N GLU A 299 7.17 -2.76 1.06
CA GLU A 299 7.17 -3.24 -0.31
C GLU A 299 7.11 -2.07 -1.31
N GLN A 300 6.23 -1.08 -1.08
CA GLN A 300 6.17 0.12 -1.90
C GLN A 300 7.47 0.94 -1.85
N VAL A 301 8.08 1.09 -0.67
CA VAL A 301 9.38 1.77 -0.51
C VAL A 301 10.47 1.04 -1.28
N ASN A 302 10.52 -0.29 -1.19
CA ASN A 302 11.48 -1.11 -1.93
C ASN A 302 11.29 -0.98 -3.45
N GLN A 303 10.05 -1.00 -3.93
CA GLN A 303 9.73 -0.78 -5.34
C GLN A 303 10.17 0.61 -5.80
N ALA A 304 9.89 1.66 -5.01
CA ALA A 304 10.32 3.02 -5.32
C ALA A 304 11.87 3.15 -5.38
N LEU A 305 12.59 2.52 -4.45
CA LEU A 305 14.06 2.46 -4.46
C LEU A 305 14.58 1.73 -5.70
N LEU A 306 13.98 0.61 -6.07
CA LEU A 306 14.33 -0.15 -7.26
C LEU A 306 14.10 0.65 -8.54
N PHE A 307 13.01 1.42 -8.63
CA PHE A 307 12.79 2.35 -9.73
C PHE A 307 13.85 3.45 -9.78
N LYS A 308 14.21 4.07 -8.65
CA LYS A 308 15.29 5.06 -8.60
C LYS A 308 16.63 4.50 -9.06
N LEU A 309 16.97 3.27 -8.66
CA LEU A 309 18.19 2.59 -9.12
C LEU A 309 18.16 2.33 -10.64
N ARG A 310 17.03 1.89 -11.19
CA ARG A 310 16.87 1.70 -12.64
C ARG A 310 17.01 3.00 -13.42
N ILE A 311 16.41 4.09 -12.94
CA ILE A 311 16.55 5.42 -13.55
C ILE A 311 18.01 5.86 -13.50
N SER A 312 18.68 5.76 -12.35
CA SER A 312 20.09 6.11 -12.21
C SER A 312 20.98 5.30 -13.17
N ALA A 313 20.74 3.99 -13.29
CA ALA A 313 21.47 3.14 -14.24
C ALA A 313 21.22 3.54 -15.71
N ALA A 314 19.98 3.92 -16.06
CA ALA A 314 19.67 4.42 -17.39
C ALA A 314 20.37 5.76 -17.67
N THR A 315 20.34 6.70 -16.72
CA THR A 315 21.05 7.98 -16.81
C THR A 315 22.55 7.78 -16.96
N LEU A 316 23.15 6.86 -16.20
CA LEU A 316 24.56 6.53 -16.32
C LEU A 316 24.88 5.98 -17.72
N ARG A 317 24.08 5.04 -18.23
CA ARG A 317 24.26 4.51 -19.60
C ARG A 317 24.13 5.62 -20.63
N GLN A 318 23.19 6.54 -20.48
CA GLN A 318 23.02 7.67 -21.39
C GLN A 318 24.23 8.63 -21.34
N SER A 319 24.84 8.81 -20.16
CA SER A 319 26.06 9.64 -20.04
C SER A 319 27.30 8.97 -20.63
N VAL A 320 27.43 7.65 -20.49
CA VAL A 320 28.59 6.87 -20.97
C VAL A 320 28.49 6.66 -22.48
N TYR A 321 27.31 6.28 -22.96
CA TYR A 321 27.00 6.06 -24.37
C TYR A 321 26.31 7.30 -24.97
N ASN A 322 26.93 8.46 -24.77
CA ASN A 322 26.48 9.66 -25.43
C ASN A 322 26.82 9.60 -26.94
N LYS A 323 26.15 10.43 -27.74
CA LYS A 323 26.38 10.45 -29.19
C LYS A 323 27.84 10.72 -29.54
N GLU A 324 28.50 11.60 -28.79
CA GLU A 324 29.90 11.96 -29.01
C GLU A 324 30.87 10.79 -28.76
N THR A 325 30.67 10.00 -27.71
CA THR A 325 31.49 8.82 -27.40
C THR A 325 31.24 7.73 -28.43
N LEU A 326 29.99 7.55 -28.88
CA LEU A 326 29.66 6.64 -29.98
C LEU A 326 30.29 7.09 -31.31
N ASP A 327 30.25 8.38 -31.63
CA ASP A 327 30.87 8.94 -32.84
C ASP A 327 32.39 8.72 -32.80
N LYS A 328 33.04 8.99 -31.65
CA LYS A 328 34.47 8.71 -31.44
C LYS A 328 34.81 7.22 -31.55
N LEU A 329 34.01 6.33 -30.96
CA LEU A 329 34.17 4.88 -31.06
C LEU A 329 33.99 4.41 -32.51
N SER A 330 33.03 4.97 -33.23
CA SER A 330 32.78 4.65 -34.64
C SER A 330 33.95 5.10 -35.53
N ALA A 331 34.51 6.29 -35.29
CA ALA A 331 35.68 6.81 -35.98
C ALA A 331 36.91 5.92 -35.70
N LEU A 332 37.14 5.56 -34.44
CA LEU A 332 38.22 4.66 -34.06
C LEU A 332 38.08 3.29 -34.73
N ARG A 333 36.87 2.73 -34.75
CA ARG A 333 36.58 1.48 -35.48
C ARG A 333 36.84 1.61 -36.98
N GLY A 334 36.48 2.74 -37.59
CA GLY A 334 36.82 3.06 -38.98
C GLY A 334 38.31 3.01 -39.23
N THR A 335 39.11 3.71 -38.41
CA THR A 335 40.58 3.73 -38.54
C THR A 335 41.21 2.35 -38.36
N LEU A 336 40.71 1.54 -37.43
CA LEU A 336 41.20 0.18 -37.23
C LEU A 336 40.89 -0.73 -38.42
N ASN A 337 39.69 -0.63 -38.99
CA ASN A 337 39.32 -1.37 -40.20
C ASN A 337 40.18 -0.96 -41.41
N GLU A 338 40.45 0.34 -41.58
CA GLU A 338 41.32 0.83 -42.65
C GLU A 338 42.75 0.29 -42.50
N GLN A 339 43.29 0.27 -41.27
CA GLN A 339 44.60 -0.31 -40.98
C GLN A 339 44.62 -1.82 -41.25
N GLU A 340 43.58 -2.55 -40.85
CA GLU A 340 43.45 -3.98 -41.11
C GLU A 340 43.41 -4.27 -42.60
N GLN A 341 42.61 -3.52 -43.37
CA GLN A 341 42.55 -3.66 -44.83
C GLN A 341 43.89 -3.32 -45.50
N GLY A 342 44.59 -2.30 -45.01
CA GLY A 342 45.92 -1.92 -45.46
C GLY A 342 46.94 -3.05 -45.25
N LEU A 343 47.00 -3.60 -44.03
CA LEU A 343 47.87 -4.73 -43.71
C LEU A 343 47.52 -5.98 -44.51
N THR A 344 46.23 -6.27 -44.68
CA THR A 344 45.76 -7.42 -45.47
C THR A 344 46.18 -7.28 -46.93
N SER A 345 46.06 -6.06 -47.49
CA SER A 345 46.51 -5.76 -48.85
C SER A 345 48.02 -5.90 -49.01
N GLN A 346 48.81 -5.42 -48.04
CA GLN A 346 50.27 -5.60 -48.02
C GLN A 346 50.65 -7.07 -47.93
N LEU A 347 49.96 -7.86 -47.09
CA LEU A 347 50.18 -9.29 -46.97
C LEU A 347 49.91 -9.99 -48.30
N GLN A 348 48.80 -9.65 -48.98
CA GLN A 348 48.48 -10.21 -50.29
C GLN A 348 49.52 -9.83 -51.36
N GLN A 349 50.00 -8.58 -51.36
CA GLN A 349 51.08 -8.14 -52.25
C GLN A 349 52.36 -8.92 -51.99
N ASN A 350 52.78 -9.04 -50.72
CA ASN A 350 53.96 -9.81 -50.32
C ASN A 350 53.83 -11.29 -50.69
N ALA A 351 52.66 -11.89 -50.50
CA ALA A 351 52.38 -13.25 -50.93
C ALA A 351 52.53 -13.42 -52.44
N SER A 352 52.03 -12.47 -53.25
CA SER A 352 52.20 -12.49 -54.70
C SER A 352 53.65 -12.33 -55.15
N LEU A 353 54.44 -11.50 -54.43
CA LEU A 353 55.88 -11.34 -54.69
C LEU A 353 56.65 -12.61 -54.35
N LEU A 354 56.38 -13.21 -53.18
CA LEU A 354 56.94 -14.49 -52.78
C LEU A 354 56.62 -15.58 -53.80
N GLN A 355 55.39 -15.62 -54.31
CA GLN A 355 54.99 -16.55 -55.35
C GLN A 355 55.79 -16.34 -56.65
N LYS A 356 56.02 -15.07 -57.08
CA LYS A 356 56.88 -14.76 -58.23
C LYS A 356 58.33 -15.21 -58.01
N TYR A 357 58.88 -14.99 -56.82
CA TYR A 357 60.23 -15.45 -56.48
C TYR A 357 60.32 -16.97 -56.46
N GLN A 358 59.27 -17.66 -56.00
CA GLN A 358 59.20 -19.11 -56.04
C GLN A 358 59.23 -19.64 -57.48
N PHE A 359 58.55 -18.98 -58.42
CA PHE A 359 58.61 -19.33 -59.85
C PHE A 359 59.96 -19.05 -60.51
N ALA A 360 60.72 -18.05 -60.03
CA ALA A 360 62.06 -17.76 -60.53
C ALA A 360 63.09 -18.86 -60.18
N GLY A 361 62.76 -19.78 -59.26
CA GLY A 361 63.49 -21.05 -59.08
C GLY A 361 64.97 -20.91 -58.72
N GLU A 362 65.83 -21.75 -59.34
CA GLU A 362 67.26 -21.87 -59.02
C GLU A 362 68.07 -20.60 -59.26
N ASP A 363 67.69 -19.78 -60.25
CA ASP A 363 68.45 -18.57 -60.58
C ASP A 363 68.27 -17.49 -59.53
N PHE A 364 67.08 -17.42 -58.91
CA PHE A 364 66.86 -16.56 -57.75
C PHE A 364 67.70 -17.03 -56.55
N ASN A 365 67.78 -18.33 -56.29
CA ASN A 365 68.63 -18.87 -55.23
C ASN A 365 70.11 -18.52 -55.41
N LYS A 366 70.62 -18.52 -56.65
CA LYS A 366 72.01 -18.08 -56.95
C LYS A 366 72.22 -16.60 -56.60
N ILE A 367 71.26 -15.73 -56.94
CA ILE A 367 71.31 -14.30 -56.62
C ILE A 367 71.24 -14.07 -55.10
N VAL A 368 70.32 -14.75 -54.40
CA VAL A 368 70.20 -14.67 -52.93
C VAL A 368 71.48 -15.11 -52.24
N GLN A 369 72.12 -16.20 -52.69
CA GLN A 369 73.41 -16.63 -52.15
C GLN A 369 74.54 -15.63 -52.42
N ALA A 370 74.58 -15.02 -53.60
CA ALA A 370 75.56 -13.99 -53.93
C ALA A 370 75.37 -12.74 -53.05
N TYR A 371 74.13 -12.30 -52.87
CA TYR A 371 73.80 -11.16 -52.02
C TYR A 371 74.12 -11.43 -50.54
N ALA A 372 73.80 -12.62 -50.02
CA ALA A 372 74.16 -13.03 -48.66
C ALA A 372 75.68 -13.05 -48.42
N LYS A 373 76.48 -13.41 -49.43
CA LYS A 373 77.94 -13.32 -49.37
C LYS A 373 78.43 -11.87 -49.28
N ILE A 374 77.83 -10.97 -50.07
CA ILE A 374 78.16 -9.53 -50.04
C ILE A 374 77.80 -8.94 -48.68
N LEU A 375 76.61 -9.22 -48.13
CA LEU A 375 76.21 -8.75 -46.80
C LEU A 375 77.19 -9.19 -45.71
N LYS A 376 77.57 -10.47 -45.68
CA LYS A 376 78.60 -10.95 -44.74
C LYS A 376 79.95 -10.26 -44.91
N SER A 377 80.30 -9.90 -46.15
CA SER A 377 81.53 -9.13 -46.42
C SER A 377 81.41 -7.71 -45.86
N ILE A 378 80.26 -7.06 -46.03
CA ILE A 378 80.02 -5.70 -45.50
C ILE A 378 80.06 -5.73 -43.97
N GLU A 379 79.39 -6.69 -43.33
CA GLU A 379 79.43 -6.87 -41.87
C GLU A 379 80.86 -7.09 -41.36
N ARG A 380 81.67 -7.90 -42.06
CA ARG A 380 83.07 -8.10 -41.71
C ARG A 380 83.90 -6.81 -41.81
N VAL A 381 83.71 -6.04 -42.88
CA VAL A 381 84.40 -4.75 -43.04
C VAL A 381 83.94 -3.73 -42.00
N GLN A 382 82.64 -3.67 -41.69
CA GLN A 382 82.12 -2.81 -40.62
C GLN A 382 82.70 -3.21 -39.26
N TYR A 383 82.83 -4.50 -38.99
CA TYR A 383 83.47 -5.01 -37.79
C TYR A 383 84.95 -4.62 -37.73
N GLU A 384 85.71 -4.77 -38.82
CA GLU A 384 87.12 -4.36 -38.89
C GLU A 384 87.29 -2.84 -38.69
N ILE A 385 86.42 -2.03 -39.29
CA ILE A 385 86.39 -0.57 -39.07
C ILE A 385 86.09 -0.25 -37.60
N SER A 386 85.19 -0.99 -36.96
CA SER A 386 84.88 -0.79 -35.55
C SER A 386 86.02 -1.19 -34.61
N LEU A 387 86.92 -2.08 -35.05
CA LEU A 387 88.07 -2.54 -34.27
C LEU A 387 89.30 -1.61 -34.40
N LEU A 388 89.34 -0.80 -35.47
CA LEU A 388 90.38 0.21 -35.74
C LEU A 388 90.09 1.56 -35.08
N LYS A 389 88.87 1.76 -34.57
CA LYS A 389 88.50 2.88 -33.69
C LYS A 389 88.75 2.49 -32.24
#